data_AF-A0A934DJV9-F1
#
_entry.id   AF-A0A934DJV9-F1
#
_cell.length_a   1.000
_cell.length_b   1.000
_cell.length_c   1.000
_cell.angle_alpha   90.00
_cell.angle_beta   90.00
_cell.angle_gamma   90.00
#
_symmetry.space_group_name_H-M   'P 1'
#
loop_
_entity.id
_entity.type
_entity.pdbx_description
1 polymer ?
#
loop_
_entity_poly.entity_id
_entity_poly.type
_entity_poly.pdbx_seq_one_letter_code
_entity_poly.pdbx_strand_id
1 'polypeptide(L)'
;MSEQTLWKRYTQYLCSAPEIGLSLDISRMKFSDAFFEEMRPAIGKALQEMAALEKGAIANPDEGRMVGHYWLRNPSLAPSAAMRLEIESAVNQVSAFAEAIHSG
;
A
#
# COMPACT_ATOMS: atom_id res chain seq x y z
N MET A 1 11.17 14.06 -28.42
CA MET A 1 12.03 14.47 -27.29
C MET A 1 13.47 14.17 -27.68
N SER A 2 14.40 15.09 -27.44
CA SER A 2 15.82 14.79 -27.64
C SER A 2 16.33 13.82 -26.56
N GLU A 3 17.49 13.20 -26.80
CA GLU A 3 18.18 12.37 -25.79
C GLU A 3 18.41 13.14 -24.49
N GLN A 4 18.78 14.41 -24.58
CA GLN A 4 18.96 15.29 -23.43
C GLN A 4 17.65 15.50 -22.65
N THR A 5 16.51 15.65 -23.34
CA THR A 5 15.20 15.76 -22.68
C THR A 5 14.82 14.44 -22.00
N LEU A 6 15.09 13.29 -22.63
CA LEU A 6 14.80 11.98 -22.05
C LEU A 6 15.66 11.71 -20.82
N TRP A 7 16.95 12.07 -20.86
CA TRP A 7 17.84 11.97 -19.71
C TRP A 7 17.36 12.81 -18.53
N LYS A 8 16.98 14.08 -18.77
CA LYS A 8 16.42 14.94 -17.72
C LYS A 8 15.17 14.33 -17.08
N ARG A 9 14.25 13.78 -17.90
CA ARG A 9 13.05 13.09 -17.39
C ARG A 9 13.40 11.88 -16.56
N TYR A 10 14.38 11.07 -16.97
CA TYR A 10 14.86 9.94 -16.19
C TYR A 10 15.36 10.40 -14.82
N THR A 11 16.24 11.40 -14.76
CA THR A 11 16.76 11.91 -13.48
C THR A 11 15.69 12.53 -12.58
N GLN A 12 14.62 13.06 -13.16
CA GLN A 12 13.52 13.68 -12.41
C GLN A 12 12.51 12.64 -11.88
N TYR A 13 12.24 11.59 -12.66
CA TYR A 13 11.11 10.69 -12.42
C TYR A 13 11.52 9.27 -12.02
N LEU A 14 12.81 8.97 -11.93
CA LEU A 14 13.29 7.77 -11.28
C LEU A 14 13.05 7.88 -9.77
N CYS A 15 12.16 7.04 -9.26
CA CYS A 15 11.98 6.82 -7.83
C CYS A 15 12.74 5.55 -7.42
N SER A 16 13.68 5.67 -6.49
CA SER A 16 14.38 4.53 -5.91
C SER A 16 13.90 4.32 -4.46
N ALA A 17 13.57 3.08 -4.12
CA ALA A 17 13.23 2.64 -2.77
C ALA A 17 14.17 1.49 -2.38
N PRO A 18 15.43 1.80 -1.99
CA PRO A 18 16.45 0.79 -1.70
C PRO A 18 16.06 -0.15 -0.55
N GLU A 19 15.29 0.36 0.42
CA GLU A 19 14.82 -0.38 1.60
C GLU A 19 14.03 -1.63 1.26
N ILE A 20 13.33 -1.61 0.12
CA ILE A 20 12.55 -2.74 -0.41
C ILE A 20 13.15 -3.29 -1.71
N GLY A 21 14.35 -2.85 -2.09
CA GLY A 21 15.03 -3.27 -3.32
C GLY A 21 14.27 -2.90 -4.61
N LEU A 22 13.48 -1.83 -4.61
CA LEU A 22 12.63 -1.43 -5.73
C LEU A 22 13.12 -0.15 -6.39
N SER A 23 12.95 -0.03 -7.71
CA SER A 23 13.05 1.23 -8.42
C SER A 23 11.95 1.33 -9.48
N LEU A 24 11.36 2.51 -9.61
CA LEU A 24 10.27 2.81 -10.52
C LEU A 24 10.67 3.98 -11.41
N ASP A 25 10.80 3.71 -12.71
CA ASP A 25 11.06 4.72 -13.73
C ASP A 25 9.81 4.96 -14.57
N ILE A 26 9.20 6.13 -14.40
CA ILE A 26 8.05 6.56 -15.22
C ILE A 26 8.44 7.52 -16.34
N SER A 27 9.73 7.80 -16.54
CA SER A 27 10.22 8.84 -17.47
C SER A 27 9.79 8.65 -18.93
N ARG A 28 9.56 7.39 -19.32
CA ARG A 28 9.12 6.95 -20.65
C ARG A 28 7.60 6.92 -20.84
N MET A 29 6.82 7.14 -19.78
CA MET A 29 5.37 7.25 -19.88
C MET A 29 4.96 8.54 -20.59
N LYS A 30 3.85 8.48 -21.33
CA LYS A 30 3.30 9.61 -22.09
C LYS A 30 2.40 10.46 -21.20
N PHE A 31 2.99 11.34 -20.39
CA PHE A 31 2.25 12.36 -19.63
C PHE A 31 2.80 13.76 -19.94
N SER A 32 1.92 14.75 -19.89
CA SER A 32 2.26 16.17 -20.09
C SER A 32 3.00 16.72 -18.87
N ASP A 33 3.70 17.85 -19.03
CA ASP A 33 4.36 18.51 -17.90
C ASP A 33 3.36 19.06 -16.86
N ALA A 34 2.09 19.24 -17.24
CA ALA A 34 1.00 19.66 -16.36
C ALA A 34 0.33 18.51 -15.59
N PHE A 35 0.59 17.26 -15.98
CA PHE A 35 -0.14 16.08 -15.50
C PHE A 35 -0.21 15.97 -13.97
N PHE A 36 0.91 16.20 -13.27
CA PHE A 36 0.95 16.07 -11.81
C PHE A 36 0.14 17.16 -11.11
N GLU A 37 0.09 18.37 -11.66
CA GLU A 37 -0.75 19.44 -11.11
C GLU A 37 -2.23 19.15 -11.34
N GLU A 38 -2.57 18.66 -12.53
CA GLU A 38 -3.94 18.23 -12.86
C GLU A 38 -4.42 17.07 -11.95
N MET A 39 -3.52 16.14 -11.60
CA MET A 39 -3.84 14.99 -10.73
C MET A 39 -3.80 15.30 -9.23
N ARG A 40 -3.23 16.44 -8.82
CA ARG A 40 -3.04 16.80 -7.40
C ARG A 40 -4.33 16.69 -6.56
N PRO A 41 -5.50 17.18 -7.02
CA PRO A 41 -6.75 17.05 -6.26
C PRO A 41 -7.21 15.59 -6.12
N ALA A 42 -7.09 14.78 -7.18
CA ALA A 42 -7.51 13.38 -7.18
C ALA A 42 -6.65 12.54 -6.23
N ILE A 43 -5.33 12.76 -6.23
CA ILE A 43 -4.43 12.11 -5.28
C ILE A 43 -4.72 12.55 -3.85
N GLY A 44 -5.02 13.84 -3.62
CA GLY A 44 -5.44 14.32 -2.30
C GLY A 44 -6.66 13.57 -1.76
N LYS A 45 -7.68 13.38 -2.61
CA LYS A 45 -8.86 12.58 -2.28
C LYS A 45 -8.50 11.11 -2.02
N ALA A 46 -7.72 10.48 -2.88
CA ALA A 46 -7.31 9.08 -2.73
C ALA A 46 -6.55 8.84 -1.42
N LEU A 47 -5.67 9.76 -1.02
CA LEU A 47 -4.95 9.67 0.25
C LEU A 47 -5.88 9.80 1.47
N GLN A 48 -6.90 10.66 1.39
CA GLN A 48 -7.91 10.77 2.45
C GLN A 48 -8.75 9.50 2.56
N GLU A 49 -9.19 8.94 1.43
CA GLU A 49 -9.94 7.69 1.39
C GLU A 49 -9.10 6.51 1.90
N MET A 50 -7.81 6.45 1.55
CA MET A 50 -6.88 5.45 2.06
C MET A 50 -6.72 5.55 3.59
N ALA A 51 -6.60 6.76 4.15
CA ALA A 51 -6.52 6.95 5.59
C ALA A 51 -7.83 6.57 6.31
N ALA A 52 -8.99 6.77 5.69
CA ALA A 52 -10.28 6.34 6.22
C ALA A 52 -10.44 4.82 6.17
N LEU A 53 -10.07 4.21 5.04
CA LEU A 53 -9.99 2.76 4.84
C LEU A 53 -9.14 2.13 5.94
N GLU A 54 -7.90 2.62 6.13
CA GLU A 54 -6.95 2.11 7.12
C GLU A 54 -7.50 2.13 8.55
N LYS A 55 -8.31 3.14 8.87
CA LYS A 55 -9.00 3.30 10.17
C LYS A 55 -10.29 2.48 10.31
N GLY A 56 -10.62 1.64 9.33
CA GLY A 56 -11.79 0.76 9.39
C GLY A 56 -13.09 1.41 8.91
N ALA A 57 -13.03 2.41 8.00
CA ALA A 57 -14.23 2.84 7.31
C ALA A 57 -14.85 1.69 6.48
N ILE A 58 -16.16 1.74 6.29
CA ILE A 58 -16.86 0.84 5.37
C ILE A 58 -16.48 1.23 3.94
N ALA A 59 -15.61 0.44 3.34
CA ALA A 59 -15.12 0.65 1.98
C ALA A 59 -15.76 -0.31 0.96
N ASN A 60 -16.36 -1.42 1.43
CA ASN A 60 -17.25 -2.24 0.62
C ASN A 60 -18.70 -1.90 1.02
N PRO A 61 -19.34 -0.91 0.35
CA PRO A 61 -20.69 -0.47 0.69
C PRO A 61 -21.74 -1.53 0.35
N ASP A 62 -21.53 -2.32 -0.70
CA ASP A 62 -22.48 -3.35 -1.14
C ASP A 62 -22.67 -4.44 -0.08
N GLU A 63 -21.59 -4.82 0.61
CA GLU A 63 -21.62 -5.80 1.69
C GLU A 63 -21.67 -5.19 3.10
N GLY A 64 -21.55 -3.85 3.22
CA GLY A 64 -21.46 -3.17 4.50
C GLY A 64 -20.21 -3.55 5.30
N ARG A 65 -19.07 -3.79 4.64
CA ARG A 65 -17.85 -4.33 5.25
C ARG A 65 -16.67 -3.37 5.20
N MET A 66 -15.82 -3.49 6.22
CA MET A 66 -14.46 -2.95 6.21
C MET A 66 -13.56 -3.81 5.31
N VAL A 67 -12.46 -3.24 4.82
CA VAL A 67 -11.47 -3.95 3.99
C VAL A 67 -10.11 -3.87 4.66
N GLY A 68 -9.70 -4.92 5.37
CA GLY A 68 -8.62 -4.84 6.36
C GLY A 68 -7.39 -5.74 6.12
N HIS A 69 -7.13 -6.17 4.88
CA HIS A 69 -6.08 -7.15 4.60
C HIS A 69 -4.66 -6.70 5.02
N TYR A 70 -4.41 -5.40 5.12
CA TYR A 70 -3.15 -4.85 5.63
C TYR A 70 -3.01 -4.99 7.16
N TRP A 71 -4.11 -5.08 7.92
CA TRP A 71 -4.06 -5.44 9.35
C TRP A 71 -3.50 -6.85 9.55
N LEU A 72 -3.73 -7.76 8.61
CA LEU A 72 -3.18 -9.12 8.67
C LEU A 72 -1.65 -9.15 8.51
N ARG A 73 -1.07 -8.11 7.90
CA ARG A 73 0.39 -7.94 7.75
C ARG A 73 1.00 -7.07 8.83
N ASN A 74 0.23 -6.13 9.38
CA ASN A 74 0.62 -5.32 10.52
C ASN A 74 -0.58 -5.13 11.47
N PRO A 75 -0.75 -6.01 12.47
CA PRO A 75 -1.91 -6.00 13.37
C PRO A 75 -2.06 -4.72 14.19
N SER A 76 -0.97 -3.97 14.40
CA SER A 76 -1.00 -2.70 15.13
C SER A 76 -1.87 -1.62 14.47
N LEU A 77 -2.17 -1.78 13.17
CA LEU A 77 -3.03 -0.88 12.41
C LEU A 77 -4.53 -1.24 12.51
N ALA A 78 -4.89 -2.35 13.16
CA ALA A 78 -6.28 -2.76 13.29
C ALA A 78 -7.10 -1.70 14.07
N PRO A 79 -8.37 -1.45 13.69
CA PRO A 79 -9.17 -0.35 14.24
C PRO A 79 -9.61 -0.58 15.68
N SER A 80 -9.46 -1.80 16.21
CA SER A 80 -9.75 -2.12 17.60
C SER A 80 -8.72 -3.09 18.18
N ALA A 81 -8.54 -3.01 19.51
CA ALA A 81 -7.66 -3.92 20.23
C ALA A 81 -8.13 -5.38 20.12
N ALA A 82 -9.45 -5.63 20.09
CA ALA A 82 -10.01 -6.96 19.92
C ALA A 82 -9.60 -7.57 18.56
N MET A 83 -9.77 -6.83 17.46
CA MET A 83 -9.35 -7.29 16.13
C MET A 83 -7.86 -7.51 16.05
N ARG A 84 -7.04 -6.62 16.63
CA ARG A 84 -5.59 -6.82 16.71
C ARG A 84 -5.25 -8.15 17.38
N LEU A 85 -5.82 -8.40 18.56
CA LEU A 85 -5.57 -9.61 19.35
C LEU A 85 -6.04 -10.88 18.64
N GLU A 86 -7.18 -10.82 17.94
CA GLU A 86 -7.67 -11.94 17.13
C GLU A 86 -6.71 -12.29 15.98
N ILE A 87 -6.22 -11.28 15.26
CA ILE A 87 -5.24 -11.46 14.18
C ILE A 87 -3.94 -12.05 14.74
N GLU A 88 -3.39 -11.46 15.82
CA GLU A 88 -2.17 -11.95 16.47
C GLU A 88 -2.32 -13.41 16.96
N SER A 89 -3.46 -13.72 17.58
CA SER A 89 -3.76 -15.08 18.05
C SER A 89 -3.85 -16.08 16.91
N ALA A 90 -4.56 -15.74 15.83
CA ALA A 90 -4.71 -16.62 14.66
C ALA A 90 -3.36 -16.91 14.00
N VAL A 91 -2.51 -15.89 13.81
CA VAL A 91 -1.16 -16.07 13.27
C VAL A 91 -0.32 -16.98 14.17
N ASN A 92 -0.35 -16.78 15.48
CA ASN A 92 0.38 -17.62 16.43
C ASN A 92 -0.10 -19.07 16.40
N GLN A 93 -1.40 -19.32 16.30
CA GLN A 93 -1.97 -20.67 16.22
C GLN A 93 -1.54 -21.39 14.94
N VAL A 94 -1.58 -20.71 13.79
CA VAL A 94 -1.13 -21.28 12.51
C VAL A 94 0.36 -21.60 12.55
N SER A 95 1.18 -20.70 13.09
CA SER A 95 2.63 -20.92 13.25
C SER A 95 2.93 -22.11 14.16
N ALA A 96 2.27 -22.19 15.32
CA ALA A 96 2.46 -23.29 16.27
C ALA A 96 2.02 -24.63 15.68
N PHE A 97 0.91 -24.64 14.93
CA PHE A 97 0.48 -25.84 14.20
C PHE A 97 1.54 -26.27 13.17
N ALA A 98 2.05 -25.35 12.36
CA ALA A 98 3.09 -25.65 11.36
C ALA A 98 4.37 -26.17 12.02
N GLU A 99 4.79 -25.57 13.14
CA GLU A 99 5.95 -26.02 13.92
C GLU A 99 5.77 -27.44 14.44
N ALA A 100 4.61 -27.76 15.02
CA ALA A 100 4.30 -29.11 15.51
C ALA A 100 4.36 -30.16 14.39
N ILE A 101 3.86 -29.85 13.20
CA ILE A 101 3.96 -30.75 12.04
C ILE A 101 5.42 -30.92 11.59
N HIS A 102 6.23 -29.85 11.63
CA HIS A 102 7.64 -29.93 11.25
C HIS A 102 8.50 -30.67 12.29
N SER A 103 8.12 -30.67 13.57
CA SER A 103 8.87 -31.34 14.65
C SER A 103 8.59 -32.84 14.80
N GLY A 104 7.50 -33.33 14.19
CA GLY A 104 7.00 -34.70 14.39
C GLY A 104 6.26 -34.88 15.72
#